data_AF-A0A067CIU7-F1
#
_entry.id   AF-A0A067CIU7-F1
#
_cell.length_a   1.000
_cell.length_b   1.000
_cell.length_c   1.000
_cell.angle_alpha   90.00
_cell.angle_beta   90.00
_cell.angle_gamma   90.00
#
_symmetry.space_group_name_H-M   'P 1'
#
loop_
_entity.id
_entity.type
_entity.pdbx_description
1 polymer ?
#
loop_
_entity_poly.entity_id
_entity_poly.type
_entity_poly.pdbx_seq_one_letter_code
_entity_poly.pdbx_strand_id
1 'polypeptide(L)'
;MEQAGAAAIAIHCRQPHERPCDDAHWDALPLLPSALNVPVLANGDIYTQEDIARVRAETGCSGVLIARGALHNASCFRKEGLLPYTENIREFLKVAAETDNVFQNTKYSISRMLPSKVNHLETPSVVLPYDHVTVPDIAATKSNREMFALFGLGEYLDEYTAKYAARASELDVSVGPNAPDRVYDDSHVLNRQFFCDACGLQLLSDQDVALHVKGKRHKKKLRALASQSVLASVESSNKRLKVSADDDDDTAALTTQD
;
A
#
# COMPACT_ATOMS: atom_id res chain seq x y z
N MET A 1 -19.74 28.88 5.52
CA MET A 1 -20.20 27.63 4.87
C MET A 1 -21.66 27.36 5.15
N GLU A 2 -22.08 27.31 6.41
CA GLU A 2 -23.51 27.17 6.78
C GLU A 2 -24.40 28.23 6.12
N GLN A 3 -24.08 29.52 6.27
CA GLN A 3 -24.82 30.61 5.62
C GLN A 3 -24.82 30.55 4.09
N ALA A 4 -23.87 29.82 3.50
CA ALA A 4 -23.81 29.58 2.06
C ALA A 4 -24.68 28.38 1.62
N GLY A 5 -25.44 27.76 2.54
CA GLY A 5 -26.39 26.68 2.25
C GLY A 5 -25.80 25.26 2.33
N ALA A 6 -24.67 25.05 3.01
CA ALA A 6 -24.10 23.71 3.19
C ALA A 6 -25.03 22.82 4.03
N ALA A 7 -25.35 21.61 3.56
CA ALA A 7 -26.23 20.67 4.26
C ALA A 7 -25.57 19.97 5.46
N ALA A 8 -24.25 19.83 5.44
CA ALA A 8 -23.43 19.28 6.52
C ALA A 8 -21.99 19.79 6.39
N ILE A 9 -21.23 19.73 7.47
CA ILE A 9 -19.81 20.12 7.48
C ILE A 9 -18.99 18.96 8.01
N ALA A 10 -17.99 18.54 7.22
CA ALA A 10 -17.01 17.56 7.63
C ALA A 10 -15.73 18.25 8.11
N ILE A 11 -15.19 17.82 9.24
CA ILE A 11 -13.97 18.36 9.82
C ILE A 11 -12.93 17.25 9.90
N HIS A 12 -11.85 17.41 9.13
CA HIS A 12 -10.65 16.61 9.32
C HIS A 12 -9.89 17.17 10.51
N CYS A 13 -9.73 16.37 11.55
CA CYS A 13 -9.19 16.80 12.85
C CYS A 13 -7.67 16.88 12.84
N ARG A 14 -7.12 17.48 11.78
CA ARG A 14 -5.70 17.73 11.58
C ARG A 14 -5.52 19.06 10.88
N GLN A 15 -4.42 19.72 11.18
CA GLN A 15 -3.99 20.91 10.48
C GLN A 15 -3.33 20.54 9.14
N PRO A 16 -3.35 21.44 8.14
CA PRO A 16 -2.83 21.14 6.80
C PRO A 16 -1.35 20.72 6.75
N HIS A 17 -0.55 21.13 7.73
CA HIS A 17 0.88 20.81 7.78
C HIS A 17 1.18 19.45 8.44
N GLU A 18 0.22 18.91 9.19
CA GLU A 18 0.34 17.62 9.86
C GLU A 18 0.26 16.48 8.85
N ARG A 19 0.74 15.32 9.26
CA ARG A 19 0.88 14.11 8.46
C ARG A 19 -0.01 13.00 9.02
N PRO A 20 -0.27 11.95 8.23
CA PRO A 20 -1.07 10.82 8.70
C PRO A 20 -0.50 10.10 9.94
N CYS A 21 0.79 10.28 10.24
CA CYS A 21 1.44 9.76 11.46
C CYS A 21 1.21 10.62 12.70
N ASP A 22 0.76 11.87 12.53
CA ASP A 22 0.39 12.74 13.64
C ASP A 22 -1.06 12.43 14.02
N ASP A 23 -1.37 12.48 15.31
CA ASP A 23 -2.70 12.13 15.85
C ASP A 23 -3.77 13.15 15.46
N ALA A 24 -5.02 12.70 15.36
CA ALA A 24 -6.17 13.57 15.20
C ALA A 24 -6.51 14.32 16.51
N HIS A 25 -6.75 15.62 16.42
CA HIS A 25 -7.11 16.51 17.53
C HIS A 25 -8.62 16.48 17.80
N TRP A 26 -9.07 15.51 18.60
CA TRP A 26 -10.48 15.34 18.95
C TRP A 26 -10.99 16.32 20.00
N ASP A 27 -10.09 16.85 20.83
CA ASP A 27 -10.34 17.84 21.88
C ASP A 27 -10.73 19.23 21.34
N ALA A 28 -10.35 19.54 20.10
CA ALA A 28 -10.69 20.80 19.44
C ALA A 28 -12.15 20.86 18.94
N LEU A 29 -12.83 19.72 18.81
CA LEU A 29 -14.16 19.61 18.21
C LEU A 29 -15.38 19.87 19.12
N PRO A 30 -15.41 19.60 20.44
CA PRO A 30 -16.65 19.56 21.22
C PRO A 30 -17.48 20.85 21.21
N LEU A 31 -16.84 22.00 20.98
CA LEU A 31 -17.52 23.29 20.93
C LEU A 31 -18.21 23.58 19.59
N LEU A 32 -17.83 22.88 18.51
CA LEU A 32 -18.28 23.20 17.15
C LEU A 32 -19.68 22.66 16.82
N PRO A 33 -20.07 21.42 17.17
CA PRO A 33 -21.42 20.91 16.89
C PRO A 33 -22.52 21.75 17.52
N SER A 34 -22.30 22.34 18.70
CA SER A 34 -23.28 23.21 19.35
C SER A 34 -23.35 24.62 18.75
N ALA A 35 -22.33 25.03 18.00
CA ALA A 35 -22.25 26.37 17.41
C ALA A 35 -22.90 26.46 16.01
N LEU A 36 -23.23 25.33 15.40
CA LEU A 36 -23.75 25.24 14.03
C LEU A 36 -25.13 24.57 14.03
N ASN A 37 -26.04 25.02 13.15
CA ASN A 37 -27.36 24.41 12.99
C ASN A 37 -27.34 23.24 11.99
N VAL A 38 -26.20 23.03 11.33
CA VAL A 38 -25.99 21.93 10.36
C VAL A 38 -25.21 20.78 10.99
N PRO A 39 -25.48 19.52 10.61
CA PRO A 39 -24.75 18.37 11.12
C PRO A 39 -23.24 18.49 10.88
N VAL A 40 -22.46 18.20 11.92
CA VAL A 40 -21.00 18.16 11.86
C VAL A 40 -20.52 16.71 11.88
N LEU A 41 -19.64 16.36 10.93
CA LEU A 41 -19.05 15.03 10.77
C LEU A 41 -17.55 15.07 11.12
N ALA A 42 -17.13 14.26 12.08
CA ALA A 42 -15.73 14.20 12.50
C ALA A 42 -14.92 13.22 11.62
N ASN A 43 -13.70 13.60 11.22
CA ASN A 43 -12.81 12.75 10.41
C ASN A 43 -11.39 12.72 10.97
N GLY A 44 -10.80 11.53 10.99
CA GLY A 44 -9.46 11.25 11.55
C GLY A 44 -9.46 9.87 12.20
N ASP A 45 -8.31 9.19 12.25
CA ASP A 45 -8.00 7.98 13.05
C ASP A 45 -9.13 7.10 13.61
N ILE A 46 -10.06 6.70 12.74
CA ILE A 46 -11.14 5.76 13.06
C ILE A 46 -10.91 4.51 12.22
N TYR A 47 -10.84 3.37 12.88
CA TYR A 47 -10.56 2.07 12.26
C TYR A 47 -11.58 0.99 12.67
N THR A 48 -12.23 1.13 13.82
CA THR A 48 -13.21 0.16 14.33
C THR A 48 -14.53 0.81 14.75
N GLN A 49 -15.55 0.01 15.07
CA GLN A 49 -16.80 0.51 15.63
C GLN A 49 -16.63 1.19 16.99
N GLU A 50 -15.70 0.68 17.81
CA GLU A 50 -15.36 1.26 19.10
C GLU A 50 -14.78 2.66 18.93
N ASP A 51 -13.95 2.87 17.90
CA ASP A 51 -13.46 4.20 17.55
C ASP A 51 -14.59 5.14 17.16
N ILE A 52 -15.59 4.67 16.40
CA ILE A 52 -16.78 5.46 16.02
C ILE A 52 -17.55 5.88 17.27
N ALA A 53 -17.80 4.94 18.19
CA ALA A 53 -18.51 5.22 19.43
C ALA A 53 -17.75 6.21 20.32
N ARG A 54 -16.43 6.01 20.47
CA ARG A 54 -15.53 6.90 21.22
C ARG A 54 -15.54 8.32 20.65
N VAL A 55 -15.26 8.48 19.36
CA VAL A 55 -15.21 9.81 18.72
C VAL A 55 -16.54 10.54 18.82
N ARG A 56 -17.67 9.84 18.65
CA ARG A 56 -18.99 10.46 18.82
C ARG A 56 -19.24 10.94 20.25
N ALA A 57 -18.83 10.15 21.25
CA ALA A 57 -18.97 10.51 22.66
C ALA A 57 -18.05 11.69 23.05
N GLU A 58 -16.82 11.72 22.54
CA GLU A 58 -15.84 12.77 22.85
C GLU A 58 -16.16 14.10 22.16
N THR A 59 -16.59 14.06 20.89
CA THR A 59 -16.74 15.26 20.06
C THR A 59 -18.15 15.85 20.04
N GLY A 60 -19.18 15.06 20.39
CA GLY A 60 -20.58 15.45 20.21
C GLY A 60 -21.01 15.61 18.75
N CYS A 61 -20.18 15.22 17.78
CA CYS A 61 -20.50 15.30 16.35
C CYS A 61 -21.68 14.37 15.98
N SER A 62 -22.46 14.80 14.99
CA SER A 62 -23.63 14.06 14.50
C SER A 62 -23.24 12.72 13.87
N GLY A 63 -22.04 12.64 13.30
CA GLY A 63 -21.50 11.42 12.72
C GLY A 63 -19.99 11.50 12.51
N VAL A 64 -19.45 10.48 11.85
CA VAL A 64 -18.02 10.40 11.53
C VAL A 64 -17.81 10.00 10.08
N LEU A 65 -16.64 10.35 9.53
CA LEU A 65 -16.18 9.92 8.22
C LEU A 65 -14.92 9.09 8.38
N ILE A 66 -14.89 7.95 7.71
CA ILE A 66 -13.79 6.98 7.79
C ILE A 66 -13.17 6.86 6.41
N ALA A 67 -11.86 7.07 6.32
CA ALA A 67 -11.10 6.95 5.08
C ALA A 67 -10.11 5.77 5.13
N ARG A 68 -9.02 5.93 5.90
CA ARG A 68 -7.97 4.90 6.01
C ARG A 68 -8.48 3.58 6.62
N GLY A 69 -9.32 3.65 7.64
CA GLY A 69 -9.95 2.47 8.24
C GLY A 69 -10.71 1.65 7.20
N ALA A 70 -11.59 2.29 6.45
CA ALA A 70 -12.38 1.66 5.39
C ALA A 70 -11.51 1.14 4.23
N LEU A 71 -10.43 1.85 3.88
CA LEU A 71 -9.48 1.40 2.86
C LEU A 71 -8.72 0.13 3.28
N HIS A 72 -8.34 0.02 4.55
CA HIS A 72 -7.66 -1.17 5.06
C HIS A 72 -8.63 -2.34 5.27
N ASN A 73 -9.81 -2.05 5.82
CA ASN A 73 -10.82 -3.06 6.06
C ASN A 73 -12.22 -2.43 6.04
N ALA A 74 -12.96 -2.65 4.96
CA ALA A 74 -14.30 -2.07 4.77
C ALA A 74 -15.30 -2.60 5.81
N SER A 75 -14.99 -3.74 6.44
CA SER A 75 -15.79 -4.28 7.54
C SER A 75 -15.79 -3.40 8.80
N CYS A 76 -15.01 -2.31 8.86
CA CYS A 76 -15.07 -1.33 9.96
C CYS A 76 -16.48 -0.76 10.20
N PHE A 77 -17.38 -0.86 9.22
CA PHE A 77 -18.78 -0.46 9.35
C PHE A 77 -19.73 -1.55 9.87
N ARG A 78 -19.27 -2.80 10.01
CA ARG A 78 -20.08 -3.91 10.56
C ARG A 78 -20.28 -3.71 12.06
N LYS A 79 -21.47 -4.02 12.58
CA LYS A 79 -21.75 -3.89 14.02
C LYS A 79 -21.12 -5.03 14.82
N GLU A 80 -20.89 -6.16 14.17
CA GLU A 80 -20.35 -7.39 14.73
C GLU A 80 -18.82 -7.37 14.87
N GLY A 81 -18.17 -6.28 14.44
CA GLY A 81 -16.71 -6.12 14.45
C GLY A 81 -16.06 -6.35 13.09
N LEU A 82 -14.73 -6.30 13.07
CA LEU A 82 -13.95 -6.48 11.86
C LEU A 82 -14.03 -7.92 11.35
N LEU A 83 -14.08 -8.08 10.03
CA LEU A 83 -13.79 -9.35 9.36
C LEU A 83 -12.28 -9.55 9.30
N PRO A 84 -11.80 -10.81 9.27
CA PRO A 84 -10.43 -11.12 8.87
C PRO A 84 -10.09 -10.44 7.53
N TYR A 85 -8.86 -9.95 7.39
CA TYR A 85 -8.47 -9.20 6.19
C TYR A 85 -8.63 -10.02 4.90
N THR A 86 -8.39 -11.34 4.96
CA THR A 86 -8.56 -12.25 3.84
C THR A 86 -10.01 -12.38 3.38
N GLU A 87 -10.95 -12.43 4.33
CA GLU A 87 -12.38 -12.42 4.01
C GLU A 87 -12.81 -11.06 3.43
N ASN A 88 -12.35 -9.95 4.02
CA ASN A 88 -12.60 -8.61 3.49
C ASN A 88 -12.09 -8.45 2.04
N ILE A 89 -10.88 -8.95 1.73
CA ILE A 89 -10.34 -8.94 0.37
C ILE A 89 -11.18 -9.80 -0.58
N ARG A 90 -11.61 -10.99 -0.13
CA ARG A 90 -12.43 -11.89 -0.94
C ARG A 90 -13.78 -11.26 -1.30
N GLU A 91 -14.44 -10.61 -0.35
CA GLU A 91 -15.69 -9.88 -0.61
C GLU A 91 -15.47 -8.68 -1.54
N PHE A 92 -14.37 -7.94 -1.35
CA PHE A 92 -14.00 -6.86 -2.27
C PHE A 92 -13.78 -7.37 -3.71
N LEU A 93 -13.09 -8.49 -3.89
CA LEU A 93 -12.85 -9.11 -5.20
C LEU A 93 -14.16 -9.53 -5.88
N LYS A 94 -15.13 -10.06 -5.12
CA LYS A 94 -16.44 -10.38 -5.68
C LYS A 94 -17.11 -9.14 -6.25
N VAL A 95 -17.18 -8.06 -5.47
CA VAL A 95 -17.73 -6.78 -5.93
C VAL A 95 -16.95 -6.24 -7.13
N ALA A 96 -15.62 -6.38 -7.13
CA ALA A 96 -14.79 -5.98 -8.26
C ALA A 96 -15.13 -6.74 -9.56
N ALA A 97 -15.43 -8.04 -9.50
CA ALA A 97 -15.94 -8.79 -10.66
C ALA A 97 -17.36 -8.36 -11.03
N GLU A 98 -18.22 -8.14 -10.04
CA GLU A 98 -19.60 -7.66 -10.21
C GLU A 98 -19.69 -6.28 -10.83
N THR A 99 -18.65 -5.45 -10.76
CA THR A 99 -18.67 -4.09 -11.33
C THR A 99 -17.68 -3.93 -12.49
N ASP A 100 -17.09 -5.01 -12.99
CA ASP A 100 -16.02 -4.99 -14.00
C ASP A 100 -14.89 -3.99 -13.64
N ASN A 101 -14.42 -4.06 -12.39
CA ASN A 101 -13.43 -3.12 -11.88
C ASN A 101 -12.06 -3.40 -12.49
N VAL A 102 -11.44 -2.33 -13.00
CA VAL A 102 -10.16 -2.39 -13.71
C VAL A 102 -9.05 -2.92 -12.81
N PHE A 103 -8.24 -3.83 -13.35
CA PHE A 103 -7.18 -4.53 -12.62
C PHE A 103 -6.26 -3.63 -11.79
N GLN A 104 -5.80 -2.50 -12.34
CA GLN A 104 -4.91 -1.58 -11.62
C GLN A 104 -5.55 -1.06 -10.32
N ASN A 105 -6.84 -0.72 -10.38
CA ASN A 105 -7.57 -0.23 -9.21
C ASN A 105 -7.79 -1.37 -8.20
N THR A 106 -8.17 -2.55 -8.68
CA THR A 106 -8.35 -3.73 -7.84
C THR A 106 -7.04 -4.12 -7.13
N LYS A 107 -5.93 -4.16 -7.87
CA LYS A 107 -4.58 -4.45 -7.35
C LYS A 107 -4.13 -3.42 -6.32
N TYR A 108 -4.34 -2.14 -6.58
CA TYR A 108 -4.02 -1.09 -5.61
C TYR A 108 -4.81 -1.28 -4.31
N SER A 109 -6.13 -1.43 -4.39
CA SER A 109 -7.01 -1.59 -3.22
C SER A 109 -6.62 -2.79 -2.37
N ILE A 110 -6.40 -3.96 -2.97
CA ILE A 110 -5.99 -5.17 -2.25
C ILE A 110 -4.61 -5.00 -1.61
N SER A 111 -3.68 -4.34 -2.29
CA SER A 111 -2.35 -4.03 -1.73
C SER A 111 -2.43 -3.14 -0.49
N ARG A 112 -3.50 -2.34 -0.34
CA ARG A 112 -3.75 -1.51 0.85
C ARG A 112 -4.49 -2.26 1.96
N MET A 113 -5.24 -3.31 1.63
CA MET A 113 -5.95 -4.15 2.59
C MET A 113 -5.03 -5.21 3.24
N LEU A 114 -4.00 -5.65 2.52
CA LEU A 114 -3.03 -6.59 3.05
C LEU A 114 -2.25 -5.99 4.24
N PRO A 115 -2.09 -6.73 5.35
CA PRO A 115 -1.35 -6.24 6.50
C PRO A 115 0.11 -6.01 6.12
N SER A 116 0.64 -4.84 6.45
CA SER A 116 2.09 -4.64 6.47
C SER A 116 2.68 -5.39 7.66
N LYS A 117 3.92 -5.91 7.54
CA LYS A 117 4.68 -6.36 8.73
C LYS A 117 4.60 -5.19 9.73
N VAL A 118 4.03 -5.45 10.91
CA VAL A 118 3.52 -4.47 11.89
C VAL A 118 2.07 -4.01 11.65
N ASN A 119 1.10 -4.86 12.03
CA ASN A 119 -0.05 -4.40 12.80
C ASN A 119 -0.58 -5.57 13.63
N HIS A 120 -0.65 -5.38 14.94
CA HIS A 120 -1.06 -6.35 15.96
C HIS A 120 -2.58 -6.59 16.00
N LEU A 121 -3.27 -6.31 14.90
CA LEU A 121 -4.71 -6.52 14.79
C LEU A 121 -4.93 -7.93 14.27
N GLU A 122 -4.94 -8.84 15.25
CA GLU A 122 -5.54 -10.18 15.22
C GLU A 122 -4.86 -11.21 14.32
N THR A 123 -4.17 -12.16 14.97
CA THR A 123 -3.98 -13.50 14.42
C THR A 123 -5.36 -14.11 14.17
N PRO A 124 -5.73 -14.46 12.94
CA PRO A 124 -7.03 -15.07 12.68
C PRO A 124 -7.12 -16.41 13.43
N SER A 125 -8.22 -16.60 14.18
CA SER A 125 -8.52 -17.86 14.89
C SER A 125 -8.72 -19.05 13.96
N VAL A 126 -8.87 -18.79 12.65
CA VAL A 126 -9.03 -19.78 11.59
C VAL A 126 -8.07 -19.42 10.46
N VAL A 127 -7.14 -20.33 10.17
CA VAL A 127 -6.25 -20.19 9.00
C VAL A 127 -7.05 -20.50 7.74
N LEU A 128 -7.29 -19.50 6.90
CA LEU A 128 -7.95 -19.68 5.61
C LEU A 128 -6.94 -20.13 4.54
N PRO A 129 -7.39 -20.83 3.48
CA PRO A 129 -6.50 -21.39 2.45
C PRO A 129 -5.60 -20.36 1.76
N TYR A 130 -6.00 -19.09 1.76
CA TYR A 130 -5.36 -17.95 1.10
C TYR A 130 -4.72 -16.95 2.08
N ASP A 131 -4.59 -17.32 3.37
CA ASP A 131 -3.86 -16.50 4.35
C ASP A 131 -2.36 -16.37 4.04
N HIS A 132 -1.84 -17.19 3.12
CA HIS A 132 -0.46 -17.14 2.65
C HIS A 132 -0.19 -16.06 1.59
N VAL A 133 -1.22 -15.41 1.03
CA VAL A 133 -1.05 -14.41 -0.04
C VAL A 133 -0.40 -13.15 0.53
N THR A 134 0.72 -12.74 -0.05
CA THR A 134 1.53 -11.61 0.40
C THR A 134 1.51 -10.43 -0.57
N VAL A 135 2.00 -9.27 -0.13
CA VAL A 135 2.15 -8.08 -0.99
C VAL A 135 3.02 -8.37 -2.22
N PRO A 136 4.18 -9.08 -2.12
CA PRO A 136 4.92 -9.55 -3.28
C PRO A 136 4.11 -10.39 -4.28
N ASP A 137 3.25 -11.29 -3.81
CA ASP A 137 2.42 -12.13 -4.69
C ASP A 137 1.43 -11.27 -5.48
N ILE A 138 0.75 -10.34 -4.82
CA ILE A 138 -0.13 -9.37 -5.48
C ILE A 138 0.67 -8.49 -6.45
N ALA A 139 1.86 -8.05 -6.07
CA ALA A 139 2.72 -7.24 -6.93
C ALA A 139 3.13 -7.98 -8.21
N ALA A 140 3.31 -9.29 -8.16
CA ALA A 140 3.69 -10.13 -9.30
C ALA A 140 2.56 -10.33 -10.33
N THR A 141 1.29 -10.21 -9.91
CA THR A 141 0.14 -10.36 -10.83
C THR A 141 0.14 -9.29 -11.91
N LYS A 142 -0.32 -9.66 -13.12
CA LYS A 142 -0.44 -8.79 -14.30
C LYS A 142 -1.86 -8.70 -14.85
N SER A 143 -2.79 -9.49 -14.31
CA SER A 143 -4.19 -9.47 -14.71
C SER A 143 -5.15 -9.71 -13.56
N ASN A 144 -6.41 -9.31 -13.76
CA ASN A 144 -7.49 -9.69 -12.84
C ASN A 144 -7.58 -11.22 -12.73
N ARG A 145 -7.37 -11.96 -13.83
CA ARG A 145 -7.47 -13.43 -13.80
C ARG A 145 -6.43 -14.09 -12.90
N GLU A 146 -5.17 -13.64 -12.96
CA GLU A 146 -4.10 -14.11 -12.08
C GLU A 146 -4.37 -13.76 -10.62
N MET A 147 -4.82 -12.52 -10.37
CA MET A 147 -5.09 -12.04 -9.02
C MET A 147 -6.27 -12.75 -8.37
N PHE A 148 -7.38 -12.96 -9.09
CA PHE A 148 -8.53 -13.70 -8.57
C PHE A 148 -8.20 -15.18 -8.31
N ALA A 149 -7.28 -15.77 -9.09
CA ALA A 149 -6.83 -17.14 -8.86
C ALA A 149 -6.13 -17.30 -7.50
N LEU A 150 -5.36 -16.31 -7.04
CA LEU A 150 -4.70 -16.34 -5.73
C LEU A 150 -5.68 -16.50 -4.55
N PHE A 151 -6.92 -16.03 -4.72
CA PHE A 151 -7.97 -16.11 -3.70
C PHE A 151 -9.01 -17.20 -3.99
N GLY A 152 -8.76 -18.08 -4.96
CA GLY A 152 -9.72 -19.12 -5.38
C GLY A 152 -11.04 -18.54 -5.90
N LEU A 153 -10.97 -17.43 -6.64
CA LEU A 153 -12.10 -16.72 -7.25
C LEU A 153 -12.02 -16.67 -8.78
N GLY A 154 -11.14 -17.47 -9.41
CA GLY A 154 -10.98 -17.48 -10.86
C GLY A 154 -12.28 -17.82 -11.61
N GLU A 155 -12.97 -18.88 -11.21
CA GLU A 155 -14.26 -19.28 -11.81
C GLU A 155 -15.35 -18.22 -11.61
N TYR A 156 -15.34 -17.54 -10.47
CA TYR A 156 -16.28 -16.46 -10.17
C TYR A 156 -16.08 -15.27 -11.12
N LEU A 157 -14.83 -14.90 -11.42
CA LEU A 157 -14.53 -13.86 -12.42
C LEU A 157 -14.97 -14.29 -13.83
N ASP A 158 -14.71 -15.54 -14.20
CA ASP A 158 -15.08 -16.08 -15.52
C ASP A 158 -16.60 -16.06 -15.72
N GLU A 159 -17.37 -16.39 -14.68
CA GLU A 159 -18.84 -16.33 -14.68
C GLU A 159 -19.35 -14.91 -14.97
N TYR A 160 -18.86 -13.89 -14.26
CA TYR A 160 -19.30 -12.52 -14.47
C TYR A 160 -18.83 -11.95 -15.81
N THR A 161 -17.63 -12.30 -16.25
CA THR A 161 -17.13 -11.93 -17.59
C THR A 161 -18.05 -12.49 -18.69
N ALA A 162 -18.50 -13.75 -18.56
CA ALA A 162 -19.45 -14.35 -19.49
C ALA A 162 -20.83 -13.65 -19.45
N LYS A 163 -21.32 -13.27 -18.26
CA LYS A 163 -22.56 -12.47 -18.14
C LYS A 163 -22.47 -11.14 -18.88
N TYR A 164 -21.35 -10.43 -18.72
CA TYR A 164 -21.12 -9.16 -19.41
C TYR A 164 -21.02 -9.32 -20.93
N ALA A 165 -20.30 -10.34 -21.41
CA ALA A 165 -20.19 -10.65 -22.83
C ALA A 165 -21.57 -10.99 -23.44
N ALA A 166 -22.37 -11.80 -22.77
CA ALA A 166 -23.73 -12.13 -23.20
C ALA A 166 -24.62 -10.88 -23.27
N ARG A 167 -24.59 -10.04 -22.22
CA ARG A 167 -25.35 -8.79 -22.15
C ARG A 167 -24.96 -7.80 -23.26
N ALA A 168 -23.67 -7.70 -23.56
CA ALA A 168 -23.19 -6.83 -24.63
C ALA A 168 -23.61 -7.35 -26.02
N SER A 169 -23.58 -8.66 -26.22
CA SER A 169 -24.10 -9.31 -27.44
C SER A 169 -25.60 -9.09 -27.63
N GLU A 170 -26.39 -9.09 -26.55
CA GLU A 170 -27.83 -8.77 -26.61
C GLU A 170 -28.11 -7.32 -27.03
N LEU A 171 -27.24 -6.40 -26.60
CA LEU A 171 -27.40 -4.96 -26.81
C LEU A 171 -26.73 -4.46 -28.10
N ASP A 172 -26.12 -5.36 -28.89
CA ASP A 172 -25.28 -5.04 -30.06
C ASP A 172 -24.21 -3.98 -29.74
N VAL A 173 -23.70 -4.02 -28.49
CA VAL A 173 -22.63 -3.14 -28.04
C VAL A 173 -21.33 -3.90 -28.23
N SER A 174 -20.45 -3.34 -29.04
CA SER A 174 -19.03 -3.71 -29.03
C SER A 174 -18.45 -3.35 -27.68
N VAL A 175 -18.43 -4.32 -26.76
CA VAL A 175 -17.48 -4.31 -25.65
C VAL A 175 -16.12 -4.47 -26.31
N GLY A 176 -15.37 -3.37 -26.38
CA GLY A 176 -13.93 -3.47 -26.57
C GLY A 176 -13.38 -4.50 -25.57
N PRO A 177 -12.32 -5.25 -25.91
CA PRO A 177 -11.75 -6.24 -24.99
C PRO A 177 -11.60 -5.57 -23.62
N ASN A 178 -12.23 -6.12 -22.55
CA ASN A 178 -12.25 -5.57 -21.18
C ASN A 178 -11.06 -4.65 -20.97
N ALA A 179 -11.18 -3.33 -21.09
CA ALA A 179 -10.07 -2.40 -21.43
C ALA A 179 -8.69 -2.99 -21.06
N PRO A 180 -8.02 -3.70 -22.00
CA PRO A 180 -7.20 -4.90 -21.74
C PRO A 180 -6.23 -4.64 -20.62
N ASP A 181 -6.59 -4.99 -19.39
CA ASP A 181 -5.87 -4.72 -18.13
C ASP A 181 -4.90 -3.55 -18.22
N ARG A 182 -5.26 -2.39 -18.83
CA ARG A 182 -4.29 -1.51 -19.56
C ARG A 182 -2.88 -2.10 -19.57
N VAL A 183 -2.57 -3.04 -20.48
CA VAL A 183 -1.27 -3.74 -20.55
C VAL A 183 -0.22 -2.72 -20.12
N TYR A 184 0.35 -2.93 -18.92
CA TYR A 184 1.21 -1.94 -18.30
C TYR A 184 2.43 -1.84 -19.21
N ASP A 185 2.38 -0.87 -20.10
CA ASP A 185 3.44 -0.60 -21.03
C ASP A 185 4.52 0.09 -20.22
N ASP A 186 5.46 -0.72 -19.75
CA ASP A 186 6.69 -0.28 -19.11
C ASP A 186 7.54 0.65 -20.01
N SER A 187 7.11 0.99 -21.24
CA SER A 187 7.77 2.01 -22.07
C SER A 187 8.05 3.31 -21.34
N HIS A 188 7.18 3.74 -20.42
CA HIS A 188 7.41 4.95 -19.60
C HIS A 188 8.45 4.73 -18.48
N VAL A 189 8.64 3.48 -18.02
CA VAL A 189 9.76 3.06 -17.17
C VAL A 189 11.06 2.97 -17.99
N LEU A 190 10.95 2.61 -19.28
CA LEU A 190 12.05 2.58 -20.24
C LEU A 190 12.40 3.98 -20.78
N ASN A 191 11.53 4.98 -20.61
CA ASN A 191 11.80 6.37 -20.96
C ASN A 191 12.69 7.00 -19.88
N ARG A 192 14.00 6.77 -20.03
CA ARG A 192 15.06 7.24 -19.13
C ARG A 192 15.27 8.75 -19.12
N GLN A 193 14.48 9.54 -19.86
CA GLN A 193 14.68 10.98 -20.01
C GLN A 193 14.68 11.73 -18.67
N PHE A 194 13.93 11.26 -17.66
CA PHE A 194 13.86 11.86 -16.32
C PHE A 194 14.07 10.83 -15.19
N PHE A 195 14.83 9.77 -15.44
CA PHE A 195 15.07 8.73 -14.46
C PHE A 195 16.33 8.99 -13.61
N CYS A 196 16.22 8.85 -12.29
CA CYS A 196 17.37 8.93 -11.39
C CYS A 196 17.90 7.54 -11.03
N ASP A 197 19.05 7.16 -11.58
CA ASP A 197 19.68 5.85 -11.32
C ASP A 197 20.03 5.61 -9.86
N ALA A 198 20.50 6.64 -9.15
CA ALA A 198 20.87 6.51 -7.74
C ALA A 198 19.66 6.22 -6.83
N CYS A 199 18.47 6.67 -7.22
CA CYS A 199 17.23 6.54 -6.44
C CYS A 199 16.25 5.52 -7.02
N GLY A 200 16.46 5.04 -8.25
CA GLY A 200 15.54 4.16 -8.95
C GLY A 200 14.17 4.81 -9.20
N LEU A 201 14.16 6.14 -9.44
CA LEU A 201 12.94 6.94 -9.42
C LEU A 201 12.74 7.67 -10.74
N GLN A 202 11.59 7.45 -11.39
CA GLN A 202 11.14 8.18 -12.58
C GLN A 202 10.55 9.53 -12.16
N LEU A 203 11.00 10.60 -12.79
CA LEU A 203 10.49 11.97 -12.59
C LEU A 203 9.67 12.39 -13.82
N LEU A 204 8.87 13.44 -13.66
CA LEU A 204 7.87 13.86 -14.65
C LEU A 204 8.31 15.08 -15.47
N SER A 205 9.35 15.80 -15.02
CA SER A 205 9.83 17.02 -15.67
C SER A 205 11.27 17.36 -15.27
N ASP A 206 11.94 18.22 -16.05
CA ASP A 206 13.24 18.79 -15.71
C ASP A 206 13.24 19.53 -14.37
N GLN A 207 12.11 20.19 -14.05
CA GLN A 207 11.95 20.90 -12.78
C GLN A 207 11.97 19.91 -11.59
N ASP A 208 11.32 18.76 -11.74
CA ASP A 208 11.31 17.71 -10.72
C ASP A 208 12.69 17.07 -10.57
N VAL A 209 13.44 16.90 -11.67
CA VAL A 209 14.86 16.48 -11.62
C VAL A 209 15.70 17.47 -10.81
N ALA A 210 15.57 18.77 -11.09
CA ALA A 210 16.32 19.80 -10.37
C ALA A 210 15.98 19.84 -8.86
N LEU A 211 14.71 19.65 -8.49
CA LEU A 211 14.27 19.58 -7.10
C LEU A 211 14.72 18.28 -6.42
N HIS A 212 14.60 17.15 -7.11
CA HIS A 212 15.00 15.83 -6.63
C HIS A 212 16.48 15.79 -6.26
N VAL A 213 17.36 16.23 -7.17
CA VAL A 213 18.82 16.22 -6.97
C VAL A 213 19.23 17.12 -5.79
N LYS A 214 18.52 18.23 -5.58
CA LYS A 214 18.75 19.13 -4.44
C LYS A 214 18.21 18.57 -3.11
N GLY A 215 17.29 17.60 -3.16
CA GLY A 215 16.57 17.04 -2.04
C GLY A 215 17.44 16.27 -1.03
N LYS A 216 17.06 16.33 0.25
CA LYS A 216 17.78 15.68 1.35
C LYS A 216 17.84 14.15 1.19
N ARG A 217 16.76 13.52 0.68
CA ARG A 217 16.68 12.07 0.46
C ARG A 217 17.67 11.59 -0.61
N HIS A 218 17.73 12.29 -1.75
CA HIS A 218 18.66 11.99 -2.83
C HIS A 218 20.11 12.11 -2.36
N LYS A 219 20.47 13.22 -1.68
CA LYS A 219 21.80 13.41 -1.10
C LYS A 219 22.20 12.32 -0.09
N LYS A 220 21.25 11.88 0.75
CA LYS A 220 21.49 10.77 1.70
C LYS A 220 21.76 9.46 0.96
N LYS A 221 21.02 9.18 -0.12
CA LYS A 221 21.21 7.99 -0.96
C LYS A 221 22.57 8.00 -1.67
N LEU A 222 22.98 9.14 -2.23
CA LEU A 222 24.31 9.32 -2.82
C LEU A 222 25.43 9.09 -1.81
N ARG A 223 25.30 9.63 -0.59
CA ARG A 223 26.28 9.40 0.49
C ARG A 223 26.37 7.93 0.88
N ALA A 224 25.23 7.23 0.95
CA ALA A 224 25.20 5.80 1.25
C ALA A 224 25.86 4.96 0.15
N LEU A 225 25.62 5.29 -1.12
CA LEU A 225 26.26 4.62 -2.26
C LEU A 225 27.77 4.87 -2.29
N ALA A 226 28.20 6.11 -2.04
CA ALA A 226 29.63 6.45 -1.93
C ALA A 226 30.30 5.76 -0.73
N SER A 227 29.61 5.63 0.41
CA SER A 227 30.16 4.88 1.55
C SER A 227 30.26 3.39 1.26
N GLN A 228 29.31 2.82 0.51
CA GLN A 228 29.35 1.40 0.11
C GLN A 228 30.49 1.12 -0.86
N SER A 229 30.75 2.00 -1.84
CA SER A 229 31.89 1.82 -2.76
C SER A 229 33.24 1.97 -2.06
N VAL A 230 33.34 2.87 -1.08
CA VAL A 230 34.52 2.99 -0.21
C VAL A 230 34.69 1.74 0.66
N LEU A 231 33.61 1.23 1.28
CA LEU A 231 33.66 0.00 2.08
C LEU A 231 34.07 -1.21 1.25
N ALA A 232 33.53 -1.37 0.03
CA ALA A 232 33.94 -2.44 -0.89
C ALA A 232 35.42 -2.31 -1.31
N SER A 233 35.93 -1.08 -1.45
CA SER A 233 37.35 -0.81 -1.75
C SER A 233 38.26 -1.11 -0.54
N VAL A 234 37.79 -0.85 0.69
CA VAL A 234 38.50 -1.19 1.93
C VAL A 234 38.46 -2.69 2.19
N GLU A 235 37.34 -3.37 1.94
CA GLU A 235 37.24 -4.84 2.05
C GLU A 235 38.14 -5.55 1.05
N SER A 236 38.18 -5.09 -0.21
CA SER A 236 39.11 -5.64 -1.21
C SER A 236 40.58 -5.36 -0.88
N SER A 237 40.89 -4.19 -0.29
CA SER A 237 42.25 -3.87 0.19
C SER A 237 42.64 -4.70 1.42
N ASN A 238 41.73 -4.91 2.37
CA ASN A 238 41.93 -5.77 3.54
C ASN A 238 42.07 -7.25 3.15
N LYS A 239 41.35 -7.70 2.11
CA LYS A 239 41.51 -9.04 1.55
C LYS A 239 42.88 -9.22 0.88
N ARG A 240 43.44 -8.15 0.32
CA ARG A 240 44.79 -8.14 -0.27
C ARG A 240 45.91 -8.15 0.79
N LEU A 241 45.69 -7.46 1.92
CA LEU A 241 46.60 -7.47 3.08
C LEU A 241 46.57 -8.80 3.84
N LYS A 242 45.43 -9.52 3.85
CA LYS A 242 45.33 -10.85 4.46
C LYS A 242 46.04 -11.98 3.69
N VAL A 243 46.48 -11.75 2.45
CA VAL A 243 47.18 -12.76 1.63
C VAL A 243 48.71 -12.73 1.87
N SER A 244 49.24 -11.80 2.67
CA SER A 244 50.68 -11.67 2.90
C SER A 244 51.13 -11.99 4.34
N ALA A 245 50.37 -12.80 5.09
CA ALA A 245 50.67 -13.10 6.50
C ALA A 245 50.79 -14.60 6.83
N ASP A 246 50.70 -15.50 5.85
CA ASP A 246 50.67 -16.97 6.08
C ASP A 246 51.82 -17.75 5.40
N ASP A 247 52.91 -17.10 4.98
CA ASP A 247 54.11 -17.78 4.46
C ASP A 247 55.31 -17.50 5.36
N ASP A 248 55.41 -18.18 6.50
CA ASP A 248 56.65 -18.41 7.25
C ASP A 248 56.38 -19.47 8.35
N ASP A 249 56.38 -20.76 8.00
CA ASP A 249 56.96 -21.82 8.85
C ASP A 249 57.06 -23.13 8.06
N ASP A 250 58.22 -23.38 7.45
CA ASP A 250 58.59 -24.69 6.95
C ASP A 250 60.05 -24.96 7.37
N THR A 251 60.25 -25.64 8.50
CA THR A 251 61.39 -26.56 8.73
C THR A 251 61.26 -27.29 10.07
N ALA A 252 60.91 -28.59 10.03
CA ALA A 252 61.66 -29.65 10.72
C ALA A 252 60.99 -31.02 10.51
N ALA A 253 61.54 -31.81 9.59
CA ALA A 253 61.42 -33.26 9.61
C ALA A 253 62.69 -33.85 10.25
N LEU A 254 62.57 -34.72 11.26
CA LEU A 254 63.53 -35.80 11.54
C LEU A 254 62.97 -36.83 12.53
N THR A 255 62.66 -38.01 11.95
CA THR A 255 62.97 -39.38 12.42
C THR A 255 62.45 -39.91 13.75
N THR A 256 61.61 -40.96 13.65
CA THR A 256 61.59 -42.10 14.58
C THR A 256 61.64 -43.40 13.77
N GLN A 257 62.70 -44.20 14.00
CA GLN A 257 62.75 -45.64 13.76
C GLN A 257 63.47 -46.24 14.97
N ASP A 258 62.78 -47.19 15.61
CA ASP A 258 63.16 -48.19 16.62
C ASP A 258 64.01 -47.79 17.85
#